data_AF-C6X865-F1
#
_entry.id   AF-C6X865-F1
#
_cell.length_a   1.000
_cell.length_b   1.000
_cell.length_c   1.000
_cell.angle_alpha   90.00
_cell.angle_beta   90.00
_cell.angle_gamma   90.00
#
_symmetry.space_group_name_H-M   'P 1'
#
loop_
_entity.id
_entity.type
_entity.pdbx_description
1 polymer ?
#
loop_
_entity_poly.entity_id
_entity_poly.type
_entity_poly.pdbx_seq_one_letter_code
_entity_poly.pdbx_strand_id
1 'polypeptide(L)'
;MRLQCPEYSSPATGQQGIIMIVMALILLLAGSMAFFERMDGYQYKVMREQKTLDALAEAKAALIGWSVAHAQYPGILPFPDRNSDENYDGQSDCVSQVSTLNYSHLLGKLPYLAQTNPCVGSGAGTYGLSENLMDAEGERLWYAVSRNLVRPSTSAVVINPDIADAPTYPWLQVRDKSGRLLSDRVAAIVISAGPVLGTQNRAGGIAGPAAYLDSITINGVAYSNANYLVANEVFINGEASDRLSSEKQTEFNDTLVFITIDELLAALQNRAMGEAATALRTYYSASAAAVNSRFFPYTSLLPDSTRACQENSLSGSLPLINNNCSHPNPALTLPAWFTESHWQNYVKYELTADCSYATRGCGSSGLAQLSNLDGTRILKVTP
;
A
#
# COMPACT_ATOMS: atom_id res chain seq x y z
N MET A 1 -91.43 37.81 30.54
CA MET A 1 -91.36 37.91 32.02
C MET A 1 -89.88 37.83 32.37
N ARG A 2 -89.32 38.91 32.95
CA ARG A 2 -87.92 39.01 33.37
C ARG A 2 -87.62 37.96 34.44
N LEU A 3 -86.49 37.29 34.34
CA LEU A 3 -85.85 36.65 35.48
C LEU A 3 -84.36 37.04 35.50
N GLN A 4 -84.00 37.63 36.63
CA GLN A 4 -82.69 38.14 37.00
C GLN A 4 -81.86 37.01 37.64
N CYS A 5 -80.55 37.06 37.44
CA CYS A 5 -79.53 36.07 37.77
C CYS A 5 -79.43 35.69 39.26
N PRO A 6 -78.60 34.67 39.55
CA PRO A 6 -77.62 34.78 40.60
C PRO A 6 -76.18 34.74 40.04
N GLU A 7 -75.37 35.67 40.52
CA GLU A 7 -73.91 35.70 40.34
C GLU A 7 -73.27 34.48 41.01
N TYR A 8 -72.32 33.86 40.32
CA TYR A 8 -71.36 32.94 40.92
C TYR A 8 -69.97 33.54 40.79
N SER A 9 -69.45 34.09 41.88
CA SER A 9 -68.05 34.47 42.02
C SER A 9 -67.26 33.27 42.52
N SER A 10 -66.28 32.81 41.72
CA SER A 10 -65.24 31.88 42.18
C SER A 10 -63.86 32.54 42.05
N PRO A 11 -62.98 32.33 43.04
CA PRO A 11 -61.76 33.11 43.23
C PRO A 11 -60.68 32.71 42.23
N ALA A 12 -59.99 33.72 41.70
CA ALA A 12 -58.73 33.55 40.99
C ALA A 12 -57.59 33.43 42.02
N THR A 13 -56.97 32.25 42.12
CA THR A 13 -55.59 32.10 42.65
C THR A 13 -55.02 30.75 42.24
N GLY A 14 -53.84 30.76 41.58
CA GLY A 14 -52.93 29.61 41.60
C GLY A 14 -52.44 29.02 40.26
N GLN A 15 -52.65 29.66 39.10
CA GLN A 15 -52.23 29.09 37.80
C GLN A 15 -51.08 29.81 37.08
N GLN A 16 -50.30 30.67 37.75
CA GLN A 16 -49.14 31.31 37.10
C GLN A 16 -47.80 30.62 37.38
N GLY A 17 -47.68 29.80 38.45
CA GLY A 17 -46.43 29.13 38.79
C GLY A 17 -46.11 27.89 37.95
N ILE A 18 -47.10 27.02 37.73
CA ILE A 18 -46.91 25.75 37.00
C ILE A 18 -46.65 26.01 35.51
N ILE A 19 -47.33 26.99 34.91
CA ILE A 19 -47.13 27.34 33.48
C ILE A 19 -45.70 27.83 33.22
N MET A 20 -45.12 28.62 34.13
CA MET A 20 -43.75 29.10 34.00
C MET A 20 -42.72 27.97 34.10
N ILE A 21 -42.94 27.00 34.99
CA ILE A 21 -42.06 25.82 35.12
C ILE A 21 -42.17 24.92 33.90
N VAL A 22 -43.39 24.69 33.38
CA VAL A 22 -43.60 23.88 32.17
C VAL A 22 -43.00 24.58 30.93
N MET A 23 -43.18 25.89 30.76
CA MET A 23 -42.53 26.63 29.67
C MET A 23 -41.00 26.63 29.80
N ALA A 24 -40.46 26.81 31.01
CA ALA A 24 -39.02 26.75 31.23
C ALA A 24 -38.45 25.35 30.91
N LEU A 25 -39.18 24.28 31.26
CA LEU A 25 -38.80 22.91 30.94
C LEU A 25 -38.84 22.64 29.43
N ILE A 26 -39.87 23.11 28.73
CA ILE A 26 -39.99 22.99 27.27
C ILE A 26 -38.86 23.77 26.57
N LEU A 27 -38.53 24.97 27.06
CA LEU A 27 -37.43 25.77 26.52
C LEU A 27 -36.06 25.14 26.80
N LEU A 28 -35.86 24.52 27.97
CA LEU A 28 -34.65 23.77 28.28
C LEU A 28 -34.52 22.52 27.41
N LEU A 29 -35.61 21.78 27.18
CA LEU A 29 -35.61 20.62 26.29
C LEU A 29 -35.33 21.02 24.84
N ALA A 30 -36.00 22.06 24.33
CA ALA A 30 -35.75 22.58 22.98
C ALA A 30 -34.32 23.14 22.84
N GLY A 31 -33.83 23.85 23.85
CA GLY A 31 -32.46 24.36 23.90
C GLY A 31 -31.42 23.23 23.94
N SER A 32 -31.70 22.16 24.70
CA SER A 32 -30.84 20.99 24.75
C SER A 32 -30.81 20.22 23.42
N MET A 33 -31.95 20.03 22.74
CA MET A 33 -32.01 19.39 21.42
C MET A 33 -31.21 20.19 20.37
N ALA A 34 -31.42 21.51 20.31
CA ALA A 34 -30.67 22.39 19.40
C ALA A 34 -29.16 22.44 19.70
N PHE A 35 -28.77 22.19 20.96
CA PHE A 35 -27.37 22.10 21.38
C PHE A 35 -26.75 20.74 21.04
N PHE A 36 -27.45 19.63 21.27
CA PHE A 36 -27.00 18.29 20.90
C PHE A 36 -26.88 18.12 19.38
N GLU A 37 -27.84 18.64 18.60
CA GLU A 37 -27.77 18.64 17.12
C GLU A 37 -26.52 19.38 16.58
N ARG A 38 -26.03 20.41 17.30
CA ARG A 38 -24.82 21.15 16.90
C ARG A 38 -23.52 20.51 17.36
N MET A 39 -23.50 19.82 18.50
CA MET A 39 -22.29 19.17 19.03
C MET A 39 -22.01 17.79 18.41
N ASP A 40 -23.06 17.04 18.05
CA ASP A 40 -22.92 15.69 17.50
C ASP A 40 -22.35 15.68 16.07
N GLY A 41 -22.67 16.70 15.26
CA GLY A 41 -22.27 16.73 13.85
C GLY A 41 -20.76 16.78 13.62
N TYR A 42 -20.00 17.53 14.45
CA TYR A 42 -18.54 17.65 14.27
C TYR A 42 -17.81 16.37 14.71
N GLN A 43 -18.15 15.82 15.88
CA GLN A 43 -17.55 14.58 16.36
C GLN A 43 -17.85 13.41 15.42
N TYR A 44 -19.07 13.34 14.90
CA TYR A 44 -19.43 12.35 13.88
C TYR A 44 -18.58 12.48 12.61
N LYS A 45 -18.38 13.70 12.09
CA LYS A 45 -17.50 13.94 10.92
C LYS A 45 -16.05 13.52 11.19
N VAL A 46 -15.52 13.83 12.37
CA VAL A 46 -14.16 13.41 12.76
C VAL A 46 -14.06 11.88 12.83
N MET A 47 -15.04 11.19 13.40
CA MET A 47 -15.05 9.73 13.44
C MET A 47 -15.12 9.09 12.05
N ARG A 48 -15.90 9.68 11.14
CA ARG A 48 -15.95 9.25 9.74
C ARG A 48 -14.63 9.45 9.03
N GLU A 49 -14.02 10.62 9.21
CA GLU A 49 -12.70 10.89 8.63
C GLU A 49 -11.65 9.89 9.13
N GLN A 50 -11.65 9.62 10.43
CA GLN A 50 -10.76 8.62 11.01
C GLN A 50 -10.99 7.24 10.38
N LYS A 51 -12.24 6.79 10.23
CA LYS A 51 -12.55 5.52 9.57
C LYS A 51 -12.02 5.46 8.13
N THR A 52 -12.15 6.55 7.37
CA THR A 52 -11.59 6.63 6.02
C THR A 52 -10.07 6.53 6.03
N LEU A 53 -9.40 7.25 6.94
CA LEU A 53 -7.94 7.21 7.06
C LEU A 53 -7.42 5.84 7.49
N ASP A 54 -8.13 5.17 8.40
CA ASP A 54 -7.82 3.80 8.83
C ASP A 54 -7.91 2.83 7.65
N ALA A 55 -8.99 2.91 6.86
CA ALA A 55 -9.16 2.08 5.66
C ALA A 55 -8.07 2.34 4.60
N LEU A 56 -7.69 3.61 4.39
CA LEU A 56 -6.59 3.97 3.49
C LEU A 56 -5.25 3.41 4.00
N ALA A 57 -4.95 3.57 5.28
CA ALA A 57 -3.72 3.06 5.88
C ALA A 57 -3.63 1.53 5.82
N GLU A 58 -4.73 0.84 6.07
CA GLU A 58 -4.82 -0.62 5.94
C GLU A 58 -4.63 -1.06 4.49
N ALA A 59 -5.27 -0.39 3.53
CA ALA A 59 -5.10 -0.67 2.10
C ALA A 59 -3.64 -0.51 1.65
N LYS A 60 -2.97 0.54 2.12
CA LYS A 60 -1.54 0.77 1.85
C LYS A 60 -0.69 -0.36 2.40
N ALA A 61 -0.89 -0.74 3.66
CA ALA A 61 -0.14 -1.83 4.29
C ALA A 61 -0.38 -3.17 3.58
N ALA A 62 -1.65 -3.44 3.20
CA ALA A 62 -2.04 -4.62 2.46
C ALA A 62 -1.34 -4.71 1.09
N LEU A 63 -1.27 -3.61 0.33
CA LEU A 63 -0.56 -3.55 -0.96
C LEU A 63 0.93 -3.85 -0.83
N ILE A 64 1.60 -3.24 0.15
CA ILE A 64 3.03 -3.51 0.41
C ILE A 64 3.21 -4.98 0.82
N GLY A 65 2.38 -5.47 1.75
CA GLY A 65 2.44 -6.84 2.25
C GLY A 65 2.23 -7.86 1.13
N TRP A 66 1.19 -7.67 0.33
CA TRP A 66 0.88 -8.51 -0.83
C TRP A 66 2.02 -8.52 -1.85
N SER A 67 2.55 -7.34 -2.18
CA SER A 67 3.65 -7.19 -3.14
C SER A 67 4.92 -7.91 -2.68
N VAL A 68 5.30 -7.78 -1.41
CA VAL A 68 6.49 -8.40 -0.83
C VAL A 68 6.33 -9.90 -0.64
N ALA A 69 5.13 -10.36 -0.27
CA ALA A 69 4.81 -11.76 -0.03
C ALA A 69 4.55 -12.54 -1.34
N HIS A 70 4.45 -11.86 -2.48
CA HIS A 70 4.14 -12.51 -3.74
C HIS A 70 5.17 -13.60 -4.06
N ALA A 71 4.74 -14.87 -4.10
CA ALA A 71 5.64 -16.02 -4.10
C ALA A 71 6.62 -16.07 -5.28
N GLN A 72 6.14 -15.73 -6.49
CA GLN A 72 6.95 -15.84 -7.72
C GLN A 72 7.52 -14.52 -8.23
N TYR A 73 6.88 -13.39 -7.92
CA TYR A 73 7.23 -12.09 -8.46
C TYR A 73 7.16 -11.00 -7.36
N PRO A 74 7.94 -11.09 -6.28
CA PRO A 74 7.97 -10.03 -5.27
C PRO A 74 8.18 -8.66 -5.91
N GLY A 75 7.39 -7.68 -5.47
CA GLY A 75 7.49 -6.29 -5.90
C GLY A 75 6.50 -5.88 -6.97
N ILE A 76 5.83 -6.84 -7.63
CA ILE A 76 4.69 -6.48 -8.50
C ILE A 76 3.53 -6.00 -7.63
N LEU A 77 2.64 -5.22 -8.24
CA LEU A 77 1.39 -4.79 -7.65
C LEU A 77 0.21 -5.32 -8.47
N PRO A 78 -0.96 -5.53 -7.83
CA PRO A 78 -2.09 -6.09 -8.53
C PRO A 78 -2.62 -5.10 -9.57
N PHE A 79 -3.23 -5.62 -10.63
CA PHE A 79 -4.06 -4.80 -11.50
C PHE A 79 -5.30 -4.32 -10.74
N PRO A 80 -5.80 -3.11 -10.99
CA PRO A 80 -7.08 -2.67 -10.45
C PRO A 80 -8.23 -3.58 -10.88
N ASP A 81 -9.27 -3.61 -10.06
CA ASP A 81 -10.61 -4.14 -10.38
C ASP A 81 -11.32 -3.09 -11.23
N ARG A 82 -11.68 -3.39 -12.48
CA ARG A 82 -12.21 -2.39 -13.42
C ARG A 82 -13.59 -2.85 -13.89
N ASN A 83 -14.42 -1.90 -14.30
CA ASN A 83 -15.74 -2.24 -14.85
C ASN A 83 -15.70 -2.75 -16.30
N SER A 84 -14.57 -3.32 -16.74
CA SER A 84 -14.36 -3.71 -18.14
C SER A 84 -15.09 -5.01 -18.51
N ASP A 85 -15.49 -5.78 -17.51
CA ASP A 85 -16.36 -6.95 -17.58
C ASP A 85 -17.79 -6.67 -17.06
N GLU A 86 -18.16 -5.38 -16.98
CA GLU A 86 -19.44 -4.88 -16.47
C GLU A 86 -19.64 -5.02 -14.95
N ASN A 87 -18.60 -5.32 -14.17
CA ASN A 87 -18.71 -5.41 -12.71
C ASN A 87 -17.46 -4.85 -11.99
N TYR A 88 -17.60 -4.60 -10.69
CA TYR A 88 -16.44 -4.54 -9.79
C TYR A 88 -16.53 -5.73 -8.83
N ASP A 89 -16.04 -6.89 -9.27
CA ASP A 89 -16.24 -8.16 -8.59
C ASP A 89 -15.25 -8.42 -7.43
N GLY A 90 -14.28 -7.52 -7.25
CA GLY A 90 -13.24 -7.60 -6.24
C GLY A 90 -11.94 -8.21 -6.73
N GLN A 91 -11.87 -8.73 -7.96
CA GLN A 91 -10.71 -9.36 -8.55
C GLN A 91 -9.87 -8.35 -9.36
N SER A 92 -8.64 -8.73 -9.66
CA SER A 92 -7.79 -7.94 -10.55
C SER A 92 -8.15 -8.17 -12.02
N ASP A 93 -8.44 -7.10 -12.76
CA ASP A 93 -8.69 -7.14 -14.20
C ASP A 93 -7.40 -7.13 -15.03
N CYS A 94 -6.66 -8.23 -14.93
CA CYS A 94 -5.36 -8.37 -15.56
C CYS A 94 -5.42 -8.37 -17.09
N VAL A 95 -4.31 -7.90 -17.69
CA VAL A 95 -4.11 -7.91 -19.14
C VAL A 95 -3.13 -9.02 -19.52
N SER A 96 -3.46 -9.83 -20.52
CA SER A 96 -2.59 -10.94 -20.96
C SER A 96 -1.31 -10.48 -21.66
N GLN A 97 -1.40 -9.47 -22.53
CA GLN A 97 -0.28 -9.04 -23.38
C GLN A 97 0.15 -7.60 -23.11
N VAL A 98 1.46 -7.34 -23.20
CA VAL A 98 2.00 -5.97 -23.06
C VAL A 98 1.47 -5.03 -24.14
N SER A 99 1.26 -5.53 -25.35
CA SER A 99 0.75 -4.77 -26.50
C SER A 99 -0.65 -4.20 -26.27
N THR A 100 -1.46 -4.86 -25.44
CA THR A 100 -2.82 -4.43 -25.09
C THR A 100 -2.87 -3.62 -23.80
N LEU A 101 -1.78 -3.61 -23.02
CA LEU A 101 -1.68 -2.82 -21.80
C LEU A 101 -1.65 -1.32 -22.14
N ASN A 102 -2.67 -0.60 -21.68
CA ASN A 102 -2.79 0.86 -21.79
C ASN A 102 -3.06 1.48 -20.41
N TYR A 103 -3.06 2.81 -20.32
CA TYR A 103 -3.25 3.53 -19.06
C TYR A 103 -4.65 3.39 -18.43
N SER A 104 -5.70 3.13 -19.24
CA SER A 104 -7.04 2.84 -18.69
C SER A 104 -7.14 1.48 -17.99
N HIS A 105 -6.08 0.66 -18.01
CA HIS A 105 -5.97 -0.56 -17.20
C HIS A 105 -5.38 -0.30 -15.82
N LEU A 106 -4.90 0.91 -15.54
CA LEU A 106 -4.10 1.23 -14.36
C LEU A 106 -4.83 2.07 -13.32
N LEU A 107 -6.14 2.29 -13.52
CA LEU A 107 -7.06 2.90 -12.55
C LEU A 107 -8.34 2.06 -12.47
N GLY A 108 -8.80 1.79 -11.26
CA GLY A 108 -10.02 1.03 -10.97
C GLY A 108 -10.30 0.99 -9.47
N LYS A 109 -11.19 0.11 -9.03
CA LYS A 109 -11.36 -0.20 -7.60
C LYS A 109 -10.16 -1.00 -7.09
N LEU A 110 -9.89 -0.89 -5.79
CA LEU A 110 -8.91 -1.72 -5.11
C LEU A 110 -9.41 -3.18 -5.13
N PRO A 111 -8.67 -4.13 -5.71
CA PRO A 111 -9.03 -5.54 -5.63
C PRO A 111 -8.83 -6.02 -4.19
N TYR A 112 -9.75 -6.85 -3.70
CA TYR A 112 -9.67 -7.45 -2.36
C TYR A 112 -9.65 -8.98 -2.43
N LEU A 113 -10.21 -9.55 -3.51
CA LEU A 113 -10.13 -10.97 -3.79
C LEU A 113 -8.80 -11.33 -4.44
N ALA A 114 -8.57 -12.63 -4.55
CA ALA A 114 -7.40 -13.15 -5.21
C ALA A 114 -7.42 -12.83 -6.71
N GLN A 115 -6.23 -12.70 -7.28
CA GLN A 115 -6.04 -12.51 -8.71
C GLN A 115 -6.49 -13.74 -9.50
N THR A 116 -7.24 -13.55 -10.59
CA THR A 116 -7.73 -14.64 -11.46
C THR A 116 -7.07 -14.60 -12.83
N ASN A 117 -7.23 -15.65 -13.64
CA ASN A 117 -6.64 -15.70 -14.98
C ASN A 117 -7.18 -14.55 -15.85
N PRO A 118 -6.33 -13.69 -16.47
CA PRO A 118 -4.96 -13.96 -16.92
C PRO A 118 -3.84 -13.45 -16.00
N CYS A 119 -4.12 -13.09 -14.75
CA CYS A 119 -3.08 -12.68 -13.82
C CYS A 119 -2.01 -13.78 -13.64
N VAL A 120 -0.77 -13.35 -13.45
CA VAL A 120 0.39 -14.23 -13.27
C VAL A 120 0.48 -14.75 -11.84
N GLY A 121 0.87 -16.02 -11.68
CA GLY A 121 1.26 -16.56 -10.38
C GLY A 121 0.60 -17.90 -10.09
N SER A 122 1.35 -18.90 -9.61
CA SER A 122 0.80 -20.13 -9.01
C SER A 122 0.13 -19.90 -7.65
N GLY A 123 0.08 -18.65 -7.18
CA GLY A 123 -0.69 -18.19 -6.03
C GLY A 123 -1.66 -17.03 -6.35
N ALA A 124 -1.76 -16.63 -7.62
CA ALA A 124 -2.87 -15.80 -8.11
C ALA A 124 -4.13 -16.66 -7.99
N GLY A 125 -4.87 -16.50 -6.90
CA GLY A 125 -5.99 -17.34 -6.51
C GLY A 125 -5.98 -17.77 -5.04
N THR A 126 -4.83 -17.66 -4.35
CA THR A 126 -4.68 -18.18 -2.97
C THR A 126 -4.75 -17.11 -1.89
N TYR A 127 -4.34 -15.87 -2.19
CA TYR A 127 -4.33 -14.77 -1.22
C TYR A 127 -4.91 -13.50 -1.86
N GLY A 128 -6.03 -13.02 -1.32
CA GLY A 128 -6.56 -11.70 -1.60
C GLY A 128 -5.67 -10.61 -0.99
N LEU A 129 -5.87 -9.36 -1.42
CA LEU A 129 -5.14 -8.22 -0.87
C LEU A 129 -5.49 -8.00 0.60
N SER A 130 -6.79 -8.00 0.90
CA SER A 130 -7.38 -7.60 2.19
C SER A 130 -8.85 -8.03 2.23
N GLU A 131 -9.53 -7.77 3.34
CA GLU A 131 -10.99 -7.64 3.34
C GLU A 131 -11.45 -6.51 2.42
N ASN A 132 -12.75 -6.48 2.09
CA ASN A 132 -13.33 -5.44 1.25
C ASN A 132 -13.36 -4.09 1.99
N LEU A 133 -12.24 -3.36 1.92
CA LEU A 133 -12.04 -2.07 2.58
C LEU A 133 -12.96 -1.01 1.99
N MET A 134 -13.68 -0.33 2.87
CA MET A 134 -14.62 0.72 2.52
C MET A 134 -14.34 1.96 3.34
N ASP A 135 -14.55 3.13 2.74
CA ASP A 135 -14.48 4.39 3.44
C ASP A 135 -15.71 4.62 4.35
N ALA A 136 -15.79 5.79 4.98
CA ALA A 136 -16.89 6.13 5.86
C ALA A 136 -18.25 6.38 5.17
N GLU A 137 -18.28 6.49 3.84
CA GLU A 137 -19.50 6.50 3.04
C GLU A 137 -19.97 5.09 2.66
N GLY A 138 -19.20 4.06 3.00
CA GLY A 138 -19.47 2.69 2.58
C GLY A 138 -19.00 2.40 1.16
N GLU A 139 -18.15 3.26 0.60
CA GLU A 139 -17.66 3.12 -0.77
C GLU A 139 -16.34 2.33 -0.79
N ARG A 140 -16.23 1.40 -1.74
CA ARG A 140 -14.97 0.71 -2.03
C ARG A 140 -13.91 1.72 -2.48
N LEU A 141 -12.70 1.55 -1.99
CA LEU A 141 -11.56 2.40 -2.34
C LEU A 141 -11.20 2.26 -3.83
N TRP A 142 -10.79 3.37 -4.43
CA TRP A 142 -10.18 3.42 -5.76
C TRP A 142 -8.68 3.22 -5.66
N TYR A 143 -8.08 2.76 -6.74
CA TYR A 143 -6.69 2.34 -6.80
C TYR A 143 -6.08 2.63 -8.17
N ALA A 144 -4.94 3.30 -8.14
CA ALA A 144 -4.10 3.55 -9.31
C ALA A 144 -2.71 2.96 -9.10
N VAL A 145 -2.13 2.41 -10.16
CA VAL A 145 -0.83 1.71 -10.09
C VAL A 145 0.10 2.13 -11.21
N SER A 146 1.38 2.31 -10.88
CA SER A 146 2.40 2.58 -11.89
C SER A 146 2.52 1.42 -12.88
N ARG A 147 2.62 1.76 -14.16
CA ARG A 147 2.85 0.80 -15.24
C ARG A 147 4.11 -0.05 -15.03
N ASN A 148 5.11 0.47 -14.31
CA ASN A 148 6.35 -0.24 -14.01
C ASN A 148 6.13 -1.49 -13.14
N LEU A 149 5.02 -1.57 -12.40
CA LEU A 149 4.81 -2.55 -11.33
C LEU A 149 3.69 -3.55 -11.62
N VAL A 150 2.96 -3.41 -12.72
CA VAL A 150 2.00 -4.42 -13.16
C VAL A 150 2.65 -5.38 -14.14
N ARG A 151 2.30 -6.67 -14.05
CA ARG A 151 2.89 -7.73 -14.88
C ARG A 151 1.85 -8.41 -15.76
N PRO A 152 1.81 -8.10 -17.08
CA PRO A 152 1.06 -8.90 -18.05
C PRO A 152 1.56 -10.35 -18.11
N SER A 153 0.70 -11.29 -18.48
CA SER A 153 1.03 -12.72 -18.40
C SER A 153 2.20 -13.17 -19.25
N THR A 154 2.44 -12.50 -20.37
CA THR A 154 3.54 -12.83 -21.29
C THR A 154 4.79 -11.96 -21.09
N SER A 155 4.86 -11.15 -20.03
CA SER A 155 5.94 -10.18 -19.83
C SER A 155 6.78 -10.47 -18.60
N ALA A 156 8.10 -10.35 -18.76
CA ALA A 156 9.01 -10.24 -17.62
C ALA A 156 9.09 -8.78 -17.16
N VAL A 157 8.73 -8.54 -15.91
CA VAL A 157 9.01 -7.30 -15.18
C VAL A 157 10.12 -7.61 -14.18
N VAL A 158 11.21 -6.84 -14.25
CA VAL A 158 12.35 -6.94 -13.33
C VAL A 158 12.21 -5.84 -12.29
N ILE A 159 12.13 -6.24 -11.02
CA ILE A 159 11.96 -5.31 -9.91
C ILE A 159 13.12 -5.51 -8.94
N ASN A 160 14.01 -4.52 -8.93
CA ASN A 160 15.19 -4.43 -8.08
C ASN A 160 15.49 -2.93 -7.84
N PRO A 161 16.48 -2.57 -7.02
CA PRO A 161 16.76 -1.17 -6.70
C PRO A 161 16.97 -0.24 -7.90
N ASP A 162 17.50 -0.72 -9.04
CA ASP A 162 17.73 0.14 -10.21
C ASP A 162 16.43 0.69 -10.81
N ILE A 163 15.30 -0.01 -10.66
CA ILE A 163 14.02 0.44 -11.22
C ILE A 163 13.61 1.80 -10.63
N ALA A 164 14.02 2.11 -9.40
CA ALA A 164 13.67 3.35 -8.72
C ALA A 164 14.17 4.57 -9.50
N ASP A 165 15.39 4.50 -10.02
CA ASP A 165 16.11 5.62 -10.63
C ASP A 165 16.18 5.52 -12.16
N ALA A 166 16.06 4.32 -12.71
CA ALA A 166 15.99 4.06 -14.14
C ALA A 166 14.72 3.28 -14.52
N PRO A 167 13.51 3.82 -14.23
CA PRO A 167 12.29 3.13 -14.57
C PRO A 167 12.04 3.15 -16.08
N THR A 168 11.38 2.12 -16.62
CA THR A 168 10.96 2.06 -18.03
C THR A 168 9.96 3.17 -18.36
N TYR A 169 9.09 3.49 -17.42
CA TYR A 169 8.11 4.57 -17.51
C TYR A 169 8.30 5.56 -16.37
N PRO A 170 8.05 6.86 -16.56
CA PRO A 170 7.99 7.80 -15.45
C PRO A 170 7.07 7.32 -14.31
N TRP A 171 7.43 7.65 -13.07
CA TRP A 171 6.60 7.39 -11.90
C TRP A 171 5.38 8.30 -11.84
N LEU A 172 4.35 7.86 -11.11
CA LEU A 172 3.18 8.67 -10.80
C LEU A 172 3.58 9.86 -9.93
N GLN A 173 2.75 10.91 -9.96
CA GLN A 173 2.94 12.09 -9.12
C GLN A 173 1.74 12.31 -8.21
N VAL A 174 2.02 12.80 -7.01
CA VAL A 174 0.99 13.28 -6.08
C VAL A 174 1.29 14.73 -5.73
N ARG A 175 0.25 15.57 -5.80
CA ARG A 175 0.28 16.96 -5.36
C ARG A 175 -0.78 17.19 -4.29
N ASP A 176 -0.59 18.21 -3.46
CA ASP A 176 -1.68 18.71 -2.62
C ASP A 176 -2.58 19.67 -3.42
N LYS A 177 -3.68 20.08 -2.78
CA LYS A 177 -4.69 20.99 -3.36
C LYS A 177 -4.15 22.37 -3.76
N SER A 178 -2.98 22.78 -3.24
CA SER A 178 -2.30 24.02 -3.65
C SER A 178 -1.45 23.85 -4.92
N GLY A 179 -1.28 22.61 -5.40
CA GLY A 179 -0.43 22.24 -6.53
C GLY A 179 1.01 21.92 -6.16
N ARG A 180 1.36 21.95 -4.86
CA ARG A 180 2.70 21.58 -4.39
C ARG A 180 2.91 20.09 -4.57
N LEU A 181 4.06 19.73 -5.16
CA LEU A 181 4.48 18.34 -5.32
C LEU A 181 4.75 17.71 -3.95
N LEU A 182 4.06 16.61 -3.66
CA LEU A 182 4.30 15.79 -2.48
C LEU A 182 5.28 14.65 -2.80
N SER A 183 5.13 14.02 -3.96
CA SER A 183 6.05 13.00 -4.46
C SER A 183 5.92 12.86 -5.98
N ASP A 184 7.03 12.59 -6.66
CA ASP A 184 7.14 12.20 -8.06
C ASP A 184 7.74 10.80 -8.25
N ARG A 185 7.73 10.00 -7.17
CA ARG A 185 8.26 8.64 -7.10
C ARG A 185 7.18 7.65 -6.66
N VAL A 186 5.95 7.87 -7.12
CA VAL A 186 4.77 7.13 -6.64
C VAL A 186 4.60 5.83 -7.43
N ALA A 187 4.55 4.72 -6.68
CA ALA A 187 4.36 3.36 -7.16
C ALA A 187 2.87 3.00 -7.29
N ALA A 188 2.06 3.43 -6.31
CA ALA A 188 0.62 3.23 -6.31
C ALA A 188 -0.09 4.25 -5.40
N ILE A 189 -1.38 4.42 -5.64
CA ILE A 189 -2.26 5.37 -4.96
C ILE A 189 -3.56 4.65 -4.62
N VAL A 190 -4.05 4.85 -3.39
CA VAL A 190 -5.38 4.41 -2.96
C VAL A 190 -6.19 5.65 -2.60
N ILE A 191 -7.42 5.74 -3.10
CA ILE A 191 -8.25 6.95 -3.05
C ILE A 191 -9.61 6.62 -2.44
N SER A 192 -10.04 7.42 -1.47
CA SER A 192 -11.44 7.50 -1.02
C SER A 192 -12.12 8.65 -1.76
N ALA A 193 -13.25 8.34 -2.37
CA ALA A 193 -14.07 9.29 -3.13
C ALA A 193 -14.88 10.26 -2.23
N GLY A 194 -14.89 10.03 -0.91
CA GLY A 194 -15.65 10.84 0.03
C GLY A 194 -17.15 10.93 -0.25
N PRO A 195 -17.87 11.84 0.44
CA PRO A 195 -19.28 12.10 0.20
C PRO A 195 -19.58 12.48 -1.27
N VAL A 196 -20.80 12.22 -1.73
CA VAL A 196 -21.25 12.63 -3.07
C VAL A 196 -21.18 14.16 -3.21
N LEU A 197 -20.54 14.64 -4.28
CA LEU A 197 -20.48 16.06 -4.62
C LEU A 197 -21.31 16.39 -5.87
N GLY A 198 -22.02 17.53 -5.82
CA GLY A 198 -22.72 18.09 -6.97
C GLY A 198 -23.67 17.10 -7.66
N THR A 199 -23.38 16.77 -8.92
CA THR A 199 -24.18 15.89 -9.77
C THR A 199 -23.61 14.48 -9.90
N GLN A 200 -22.66 14.09 -9.04
CA GLN A 200 -22.13 12.72 -9.04
C GLN A 200 -23.27 11.71 -8.87
N ASN A 201 -23.33 10.74 -9.79
CA ASN A 201 -24.31 9.67 -9.75
C ASN A 201 -23.60 8.32 -9.64
N ARG A 202 -23.57 7.80 -8.41
CA ARG A 202 -22.93 6.52 -8.05
C ARG A 202 -23.91 5.33 -8.11
N ALA A 203 -25.12 5.54 -8.64
CA ALA A 203 -26.15 4.51 -8.65
C ALA A 203 -25.72 3.26 -9.45
N GLY A 204 -26.11 2.10 -8.95
CA GLY A 204 -25.88 0.81 -9.62
C GLY A 204 -24.50 0.19 -9.39
N GLY A 205 -23.58 0.85 -8.67
CA GLY A 205 -22.31 0.26 -8.24
C GLY A 205 -21.28 -0.01 -9.34
N ILE A 206 -21.66 0.05 -10.61
CA ILE A 206 -20.80 -0.25 -11.79
C ILE A 206 -20.28 1.01 -12.52
N ALA A 207 -20.64 2.20 -12.03
CA ALA A 207 -20.22 3.44 -12.67
C ALA A 207 -18.68 3.61 -12.64
N GLY A 208 -18.14 4.24 -13.69
CA GLY A 208 -16.70 4.45 -13.83
C GLY A 208 -16.14 5.48 -12.84
N PRO A 209 -14.81 5.66 -12.77
CA PRO A 209 -14.14 6.57 -11.83
C PRO A 209 -14.67 8.01 -11.89
N ALA A 210 -15.05 8.51 -13.07
CA ALA A 210 -15.59 9.86 -13.24
C ALA A 210 -16.93 10.11 -12.54
N ALA A 211 -17.64 9.07 -12.09
CA ALA A 211 -18.86 9.20 -11.31
C ALA A 211 -18.60 9.36 -9.79
N TYR A 212 -17.36 9.14 -9.35
CA TYR A 212 -16.97 9.09 -7.94
C TYR A 212 -15.86 10.07 -7.60
N LEU A 213 -14.82 10.12 -8.44
CA LEU A 213 -13.59 10.85 -8.18
C LEU A 213 -13.65 12.26 -8.78
N ASP A 214 -12.97 13.18 -8.12
CA ASP A 214 -13.09 14.60 -8.36
C ASP A 214 -12.06 15.12 -9.36
N SER A 215 -12.33 16.34 -9.83
CA SER A 215 -11.42 17.11 -10.67
C SER A 215 -11.29 18.52 -10.11
N ILE A 216 -10.11 19.11 -10.25
CA ILE A 216 -9.80 20.44 -9.73
C ILE A 216 -8.92 21.21 -10.72
N THR A 217 -9.12 22.51 -10.80
CA THR A 217 -8.23 23.40 -11.54
C THR A 217 -7.32 24.15 -10.59
N ILE A 218 -6.00 23.96 -10.73
CA ILE A 218 -4.98 24.63 -9.91
C ILE A 218 -4.13 25.49 -10.85
N ASN A 219 -4.11 26.81 -10.63
CA ASN A 219 -3.37 27.77 -11.46
C ASN A 219 -3.66 27.65 -12.97
N GLY A 220 -4.93 27.37 -13.32
CA GLY A 220 -5.37 27.20 -14.72
C GLY A 220 -5.07 25.83 -15.34
N VAL A 221 -4.47 24.90 -14.60
CA VAL A 221 -4.24 23.52 -15.04
C VAL A 221 -5.30 22.61 -14.41
N ALA A 222 -6.02 21.87 -15.26
CA ALA A 222 -7.00 20.89 -14.82
C ALA A 222 -6.32 19.57 -14.42
N TYR A 223 -6.65 19.06 -13.24
CA TYR A 223 -6.26 17.77 -12.71
C TYR A 223 -7.51 16.94 -12.43
N SER A 224 -7.42 15.63 -12.60
CA SER A 224 -8.54 14.72 -12.37
C SER A 224 -8.04 13.43 -11.77
N ASN A 225 -8.57 13.06 -10.61
CA ASN A 225 -8.29 11.76 -10.01
C ASN A 225 -9.01 10.62 -10.74
N ALA A 226 -9.98 10.95 -11.59
CA ALA A 226 -10.77 9.98 -12.35
C ALA A 226 -10.09 9.49 -13.64
N ASN A 227 -8.95 10.06 -14.03
CA ASN A 227 -8.31 9.81 -15.31
C ASN A 227 -6.90 9.26 -15.13
N TYR A 228 -6.55 8.28 -15.97
CA TYR A 228 -5.17 7.81 -16.14
C TYR A 228 -4.89 7.72 -17.65
N LEU A 229 -4.23 8.75 -18.18
CA LEU A 229 -4.03 9.00 -19.60
C LEU A 229 -2.55 8.99 -20.00
N VAL A 230 -1.63 9.25 -19.06
CA VAL A 230 -0.19 9.32 -19.32
C VAL A 230 0.63 8.63 -18.22
N ALA A 231 1.87 8.21 -18.50
CA ALA A 231 2.69 7.46 -17.55
C ALA A 231 2.91 8.18 -16.21
N ASN A 232 3.22 9.48 -16.25
CA ASN A 232 3.43 10.35 -15.10
C ASN A 232 2.15 11.04 -14.63
N GLU A 233 1.03 10.31 -14.62
CA GLU A 233 -0.27 10.85 -14.21
C GLU A 233 -0.19 11.53 -12.84
N VAL A 234 -0.90 12.64 -12.69
CA VAL A 234 -0.86 13.48 -11.49
C VAL A 234 -2.17 13.34 -10.73
N PHE A 235 -2.08 12.86 -9.49
CA PHE A 235 -3.21 12.77 -8.58
C PHE A 235 -3.13 13.85 -7.51
N ILE A 236 -4.30 14.33 -7.09
CA ILE A 236 -4.43 15.41 -6.10
C ILE A 236 -4.95 14.81 -4.79
N ASN A 237 -4.25 15.11 -3.70
CA ASN A 237 -4.72 14.83 -2.35
C ASN A 237 -5.53 16.02 -1.83
N GLY A 238 -6.77 15.75 -1.41
CA GLY A 238 -7.63 16.73 -0.75
C GLY A 238 -7.17 17.07 0.67
N GLU A 239 -7.81 18.06 1.27
CA GLU A 239 -7.50 18.48 2.64
C GLU A 239 -8.58 17.97 3.61
N ALA A 240 -8.20 17.54 4.82
CA ALA A 240 -9.17 17.09 5.82
C ALA A 240 -10.23 18.17 6.16
N SER A 241 -9.88 19.45 6.07
CA SER A 241 -10.81 20.58 6.24
C SER A 241 -11.96 20.58 5.24
N ASP A 242 -11.74 20.04 4.04
CA ASP A 242 -12.76 19.94 2.99
C ASP A 242 -13.91 19.01 3.43
N ARG A 243 -13.61 17.99 4.23
CA ARG A 243 -14.55 16.96 4.70
C ARG A 243 -15.19 17.32 6.04
N LEU A 244 -14.48 18.10 6.86
CA LEU A 244 -14.95 18.50 8.19
C LEU A 244 -15.82 19.78 8.17
N SER A 245 -15.66 20.65 7.17
CA SER A 245 -16.43 21.90 7.13
C SER A 245 -17.92 21.64 6.78
N SER A 246 -18.83 22.32 7.49
CA SER A 246 -20.26 22.35 7.13
C SER A 246 -20.60 23.54 6.20
N GLU A 247 -19.68 24.48 6.06
CA GLU A 247 -19.88 25.76 5.39
C GLU A 247 -19.25 25.82 3.99
N LYS A 248 -18.42 24.83 3.64
CA LYS A 248 -17.74 24.74 2.36
C LYS A 248 -17.98 23.34 1.78
N GLN A 249 -19.04 23.19 0.97
CA GLN A 249 -19.02 22.12 -0.02
C GLN A 249 -17.89 22.48 -0.98
N THR A 250 -16.75 21.85 -0.78
CA THR A 250 -15.66 21.95 -1.73
C THR A 250 -16.01 21.09 -2.94
N GLU A 251 -15.68 21.55 -4.13
CA GLU A 251 -15.84 20.78 -5.38
C GLU A 251 -14.84 19.61 -5.48
N PHE A 252 -14.10 19.35 -4.41
CA PHE A 252 -13.06 18.34 -4.31
C PHE A 252 -12.97 17.86 -2.86
N ASN A 253 -13.22 16.57 -2.61
CA ASN A 253 -13.17 15.90 -1.31
C ASN A 253 -12.47 14.52 -1.36
N ASP A 254 -11.94 14.12 -2.52
CA ASP A 254 -11.07 12.97 -2.65
C ASP A 254 -9.89 13.05 -1.66
N THR A 255 -9.65 11.94 -0.97
CA THR A 255 -8.50 11.80 -0.06
C THR A 255 -7.74 10.55 -0.43
N LEU A 256 -6.41 10.65 -0.45
CA LEU A 256 -5.58 9.54 -0.88
C LEU A 256 -4.46 9.23 0.09
N VAL A 257 -3.97 8.00 -0.02
CA VAL A 257 -2.66 7.59 0.47
C VAL A 257 -1.89 7.02 -0.73
N PHE A 258 -0.57 7.12 -0.69
CA PHE A 258 0.27 6.60 -1.76
C PHE A 258 1.46 5.82 -1.21
N ILE A 259 1.95 4.90 -2.03
CA ILE A 259 3.16 4.12 -1.83
C ILE A 259 4.22 4.70 -2.76
N THR A 260 5.38 5.04 -2.22
CA THR A 260 6.54 5.41 -3.06
C THR A 260 7.30 4.16 -3.49
N ILE A 261 8.02 4.24 -4.62
CA ILE A 261 8.89 3.14 -5.03
C ILE A 261 9.98 2.86 -3.98
N ASP A 262 10.48 3.90 -3.31
CA ASP A 262 11.51 3.79 -2.28
C ASP A 262 10.99 3.02 -1.05
N GLU A 263 9.76 3.29 -0.63
CA GLU A 263 9.07 2.57 0.45
C GLU A 263 8.87 1.09 0.09
N LEU A 264 8.43 0.80 -1.14
CA LEU A 264 8.23 -0.57 -1.60
C LEU A 264 9.56 -1.33 -1.68
N LEU A 265 10.61 -0.72 -2.25
CA LEU A 265 11.93 -1.32 -2.36
C LEU A 265 12.58 -1.54 -0.99
N ALA A 266 12.37 -0.65 -0.03
CA ALA A 266 12.82 -0.82 1.34
C ALA A 266 12.25 -2.09 1.99
N ALA A 267 10.99 -2.45 1.68
CA ALA A 267 10.36 -3.67 2.16
C ALA A 267 10.85 -4.91 1.39
N LEU A 268 10.98 -4.81 0.05
CA LEU A 268 11.51 -5.89 -0.79
C LEU A 268 12.97 -6.24 -0.46
N GLN A 269 13.78 -5.24 -0.13
CA GLN A 269 15.17 -5.46 0.27
C GLN A 269 15.26 -6.28 1.56
N ASN A 270 14.37 -6.05 2.54
CA ASN A 270 14.30 -6.89 3.74
C ASN A 270 13.95 -8.34 3.39
N ARG A 271 13.01 -8.54 2.47
CA ARG A 271 12.63 -9.86 1.96
C ARG A 271 13.82 -10.54 1.27
N ALA A 272 14.50 -9.84 0.36
CA ALA A 272 15.68 -10.33 -0.33
C ALA A 272 16.81 -10.72 0.64
N MET A 273 17.16 -9.85 1.59
CA MET A 273 18.17 -10.17 2.61
C MET A 273 17.77 -11.39 3.45
N GLY A 274 16.48 -11.54 3.78
CA GLY A 274 15.97 -12.72 4.51
C GLY A 274 16.11 -14.03 3.71
N GLU A 275 15.84 -14.00 2.41
CA GLU A 275 16.04 -15.16 1.52
C GLU A 275 17.52 -15.53 1.38
N ALA A 276 18.39 -14.52 1.17
CA ALA A 276 19.82 -14.74 1.12
C ALA A 276 20.38 -15.32 2.44
N ALA A 277 19.90 -14.82 3.59
CA ALA A 277 20.26 -15.37 4.90
C ALA A 277 19.81 -16.82 5.06
N THR A 278 18.60 -17.15 4.60
CA THR A 278 18.05 -18.51 4.62
C THR A 278 18.88 -19.45 3.75
N ALA A 279 19.27 -19.01 2.56
CA ALA A 279 20.16 -19.76 1.67
C ALA A 279 21.52 -20.01 2.31
N LEU A 280 22.12 -19.00 2.96
CA LEU A 280 23.39 -19.14 3.68
C LEU A 280 23.31 -20.10 4.87
N ARG A 281 22.23 -20.09 5.65
CA ARG A 281 22.04 -21.06 6.76
C ARG A 281 21.85 -22.49 6.26
N THR A 282 21.13 -22.63 5.14
CA THR A 282 20.94 -23.93 4.47
C THR A 282 22.28 -24.47 3.97
N TYR A 283 23.06 -23.60 3.31
CA TYR A 283 24.42 -23.89 2.92
C TYR A 283 25.26 -24.35 4.11
N TYR A 284 25.27 -23.55 5.19
CA TYR A 284 26.09 -23.83 6.38
C TYR A 284 25.78 -25.22 6.95
N SER A 285 24.48 -25.54 7.08
CA SER A 285 24.01 -26.84 7.56
C SER A 285 24.43 -28.01 6.66
N ALA A 286 24.50 -27.80 5.34
CA ALA A 286 24.86 -28.81 4.35
C ALA A 286 26.37 -28.91 4.10
N SER A 287 27.16 -27.91 4.50
CA SER A 287 28.60 -27.81 4.21
C SER A 287 29.44 -28.96 4.81
N ALA A 288 29.00 -29.53 5.93
CA ALA A 288 29.59 -30.70 6.55
C ALA A 288 28.60 -31.45 7.47
N ALA A 289 28.78 -32.77 7.60
CA ALA A 289 27.97 -33.59 8.50
C ALA A 289 28.18 -33.23 9.98
N ALA A 290 29.44 -33.04 10.40
CA ALA A 290 29.78 -32.66 11.77
C ALA A 290 29.65 -31.14 11.96
N VAL A 291 28.94 -30.71 13.01
CA VAL A 291 28.63 -29.29 13.28
C VAL A 291 29.89 -28.42 13.38
N ASN A 292 30.93 -28.93 14.04
CA ASN A 292 32.21 -28.23 14.20
C ASN A 292 33.05 -28.13 12.91
N SER A 293 32.62 -28.80 11.84
CA SER A 293 33.27 -28.76 10.52
C SER A 293 32.48 -27.93 9.51
N ARG A 294 31.36 -27.33 9.91
CA ARG A 294 30.53 -26.50 9.03
C ARG A 294 31.17 -25.13 8.81
N PHE A 295 30.85 -24.54 7.67
CA PHE A 295 31.37 -23.26 7.20
C PHE A 295 30.36 -22.60 6.26
N PHE A 296 30.43 -21.28 6.14
CA PHE A 296 29.76 -20.52 5.08
C PHE A 296 30.65 -20.47 3.83
N PRO A 297 30.10 -20.23 2.63
CA PRO A 297 30.93 -20.17 1.43
C PRO A 297 31.80 -18.91 1.44
N TYR A 298 32.97 -18.98 0.81
CA TYR A 298 33.72 -17.76 0.48
C TYR A 298 32.93 -16.86 -0.46
N THR A 299 33.20 -15.57 -0.43
CA THR A 299 32.51 -14.62 -1.30
C THR A 299 32.93 -14.79 -2.76
N SER A 300 32.12 -14.26 -3.67
CA SER A 300 32.57 -13.94 -5.02
C SER A 300 33.11 -12.50 -5.08
N LEU A 301 34.02 -12.23 -6.01
CA LEU A 301 34.58 -10.90 -6.20
C LEU A 301 33.50 -9.94 -6.72
N LEU A 302 33.49 -8.69 -6.24
CA LEU A 302 32.77 -7.63 -6.94
C LEU A 302 33.69 -7.12 -8.07
N PRO A 303 33.24 -7.03 -9.35
CA PRO A 303 31.88 -7.21 -9.90
C PRO A 303 31.70 -8.51 -10.72
N ASP A 304 32.29 -9.63 -10.32
CA ASP A 304 32.29 -10.88 -11.10
C ASP A 304 30.87 -11.32 -11.48
N SER A 305 30.56 -11.23 -12.77
CA SER A 305 29.26 -11.61 -13.33
C SER A 305 29.02 -13.11 -13.32
N THR A 306 30.08 -13.92 -13.26
CA THR A 306 29.98 -15.37 -13.12
C THR A 306 29.61 -15.77 -11.70
N ARG A 307 29.78 -14.87 -10.73
CA ARG A 307 29.53 -15.12 -9.30
C ARG A 307 30.29 -16.37 -8.81
N ALA A 308 31.51 -16.56 -9.31
CA ALA A 308 32.38 -17.64 -8.92
C ALA A 308 32.83 -17.46 -7.47
N CYS A 309 32.78 -18.53 -6.67
CA CYS A 309 33.40 -18.58 -5.35
C CYS A 309 34.88 -18.26 -5.45
N GLN A 310 35.38 -17.27 -4.70
CA GLN A 310 36.80 -16.92 -4.69
C GLN A 310 37.46 -17.42 -3.40
N GLU A 311 38.38 -18.37 -3.51
CA GLU A 311 39.07 -18.95 -2.36
C GLU A 311 39.73 -17.86 -1.49
N ASN A 312 39.53 -17.95 -0.17
CA ASN A 312 39.99 -16.98 0.85
C ASN A 312 39.37 -15.57 0.74
N SER A 313 38.40 -15.34 -0.13
CA SER A 313 37.67 -14.07 -0.19
C SER A 313 36.61 -14.01 0.91
N LEU A 314 36.75 -13.03 1.80
CA LEU A 314 35.87 -12.84 2.97
C LEU A 314 34.90 -11.67 2.83
N SER A 315 34.98 -10.91 1.74
CA SER A 315 34.07 -9.78 1.46
C SER A 315 33.82 -9.69 -0.03
N GLY A 316 32.57 -9.52 -0.43
CA GLY A 316 32.19 -9.39 -1.84
C GLY A 316 30.70 -9.65 -2.05
N SER A 317 30.36 -10.48 -3.04
CA SER A 317 28.98 -10.88 -3.32
C SER A 317 28.72 -12.35 -2.98
N LEU A 318 27.45 -12.74 -3.05
CA LEU A 318 27.05 -14.13 -2.91
C LEU A 318 27.67 -15.00 -4.05
N PRO A 319 28.31 -16.13 -3.72
CA PRO A 319 28.90 -17.06 -4.67
C PRO A 319 27.83 -18.02 -5.21
N LEU A 320 27.44 -17.88 -6.48
CA LEU A 320 26.42 -18.75 -7.09
C LEU A 320 27.01 -19.95 -7.82
N ILE A 321 28.32 -19.90 -8.13
CA ILE A 321 29.03 -20.96 -8.87
C ILE A 321 30.29 -21.38 -8.11
N ASN A 322 30.57 -22.69 -8.09
CA ASN A 322 31.74 -23.28 -7.43
C ASN A 322 32.80 -23.77 -8.42
N ASN A 323 33.41 -22.86 -9.19
CA ASN A 323 34.46 -23.18 -10.17
C ASN A 323 35.87 -22.71 -9.76
N ASN A 324 35.98 -21.84 -8.75
CA ASN A 324 37.25 -21.23 -8.33
C ASN A 324 37.63 -21.55 -6.86
N CYS A 325 36.79 -22.29 -6.13
CA CYS A 325 37.10 -22.81 -4.80
C CYS A 325 37.38 -24.32 -4.88
N SER A 326 38.45 -24.77 -4.24
CA SER A 326 38.98 -26.15 -4.38
C SER A 326 38.33 -27.16 -3.44
N HIS A 327 37.55 -26.68 -2.47
CA HIS A 327 36.90 -27.50 -1.45
C HIS A 327 35.50 -27.99 -1.88
N PRO A 328 34.99 -29.08 -1.28
CA PRO A 328 33.59 -29.45 -1.41
C PRO A 328 32.72 -28.28 -0.96
N ASN A 329 31.77 -27.88 -1.80
CA ASN A 329 30.95 -26.71 -1.59
C ASN A 329 29.53 -27.05 -2.07
N PRO A 330 28.53 -27.12 -1.18
CA PRO A 330 27.15 -27.30 -1.60
C PRO A 330 26.69 -26.11 -2.44
N ALA A 331 25.80 -26.31 -3.41
CA ALA A 331 25.28 -25.20 -4.19
C ALA A 331 24.55 -24.18 -3.27
N LEU A 332 24.90 -22.91 -3.37
CA LEU A 332 24.11 -21.83 -2.76
C LEU A 332 22.89 -21.56 -3.65
N THR A 333 21.77 -22.18 -3.30
CA THR A 333 20.52 -22.04 -4.06
C THR A 333 19.71 -20.86 -3.52
N LEU A 334 19.47 -19.88 -4.38
CA LEU A 334 18.55 -18.76 -4.12
C LEU A 334 17.20 -19.02 -4.80
N PRO A 335 16.10 -18.38 -4.33
CA PRO A 335 14.83 -18.44 -5.02
C PRO A 335 14.93 -17.95 -6.47
N ALA A 336 14.18 -18.56 -7.39
CA ALA A 336 14.24 -18.21 -8.82
C ALA A 336 14.01 -16.70 -9.07
N TRP A 337 12.99 -16.13 -8.41
CA TRP A 337 12.66 -14.70 -8.50
C TRP A 337 13.83 -13.79 -8.12
N PHE A 338 14.64 -14.22 -7.16
CA PHE A 338 15.77 -13.46 -6.64
C PHE A 338 16.83 -13.32 -7.73
N THR A 339 17.15 -14.45 -8.38
CA THR A 339 18.14 -14.49 -9.47
C THR A 339 17.65 -13.87 -10.76
N GLU A 340 16.38 -14.07 -11.12
CA GLU A 340 15.74 -13.53 -12.32
C GLU A 340 15.58 -12.01 -12.26
N SER A 341 15.31 -11.46 -11.08
CA SER A 341 15.25 -10.00 -10.86
C SER A 341 16.60 -9.39 -10.48
N HIS A 342 17.67 -10.18 -10.48
CA HIS A 342 19.04 -9.75 -10.19
C HIS A 342 19.27 -9.16 -8.78
N TRP A 343 18.51 -9.58 -7.78
CA TRP A 343 18.68 -9.09 -6.39
C TRP A 343 20.07 -9.38 -5.81
N GLN A 344 20.76 -10.41 -6.30
CA GLN A 344 22.14 -10.74 -5.95
C GLN A 344 23.12 -9.60 -6.25
N ASN A 345 22.76 -8.68 -7.16
CA ASN A 345 23.61 -7.53 -7.50
C ASN A 345 23.58 -6.45 -6.42
N TYR A 346 22.59 -6.47 -5.52
CA TYR A 346 22.37 -5.43 -4.51
C TYR A 346 22.61 -5.92 -3.08
N VAL A 347 23.16 -7.12 -2.93
CA VAL A 347 23.51 -7.72 -1.63
C VAL A 347 25.02 -7.90 -1.56
N LYS A 348 25.64 -7.18 -0.64
CA LYS A 348 27.02 -7.39 -0.20
C LYS A 348 27.03 -8.47 0.88
N TYR A 349 27.99 -9.38 0.76
CA TYR A 349 28.21 -10.50 1.67
C TYR A 349 29.62 -10.40 2.26
N GLU A 350 29.70 -10.50 3.57
CA GLU A 350 30.93 -10.51 4.35
C GLU A 350 30.96 -11.69 5.32
N LEU A 351 32.15 -12.19 5.59
CA LEU A 351 32.37 -13.40 6.37
C LEU A 351 33.51 -13.18 7.36
N THR A 352 33.33 -13.59 8.62
CA THR A 352 34.46 -13.66 9.55
C THR A 352 35.39 -14.82 9.17
N ALA A 353 36.71 -14.63 9.32
CA ALA A 353 37.69 -15.62 8.87
C ALA A 353 37.46 -17.03 9.46
N ASP A 354 36.99 -17.09 10.72
CA ASP A 354 36.66 -18.30 11.51
C ASP A 354 35.36 -19.01 11.09
N CYS A 355 34.69 -18.49 10.07
CA CYS A 355 33.46 -19.03 9.51
C CYS A 355 33.61 -19.57 8.09
N SER A 356 34.83 -19.66 7.59
CA SER A 356 35.17 -20.09 6.24
C SER A 356 35.62 -21.55 6.16
N TYR A 357 35.88 -22.06 4.96
CA TYR A 357 36.42 -23.42 4.82
C TYR A 357 37.82 -23.57 5.45
N ALA A 358 38.67 -22.54 5.34
CA ALA A 358 40.03 -22.55 5.89
C ALA A 358 40.04 -22.60 7.42
N THR A 359 39.11 -21.89 8.06
CA THR A 359 38.97 -21.88 9.52
C THR A 359 37.50 -22.18 9.85
N ARG A 360 37.23 -23.45 10.15
CA ARG A 360 35.87 -24.00 10.30
C ARG A 360 35.33 -23.83 11.70
N GLY A 361 34.00 -23.96 11.81
CA GLY A 361 33.31 -24.15 13.08
C GLY A 361 32.57 -22.93 13.57
N CYS A 362 32.73 -21.75 12.94
CA CYS A 362 32.01 -20.51 13.28
C CYS A 362 31.80 -20.39 14.79
N GLY A 363 32.87 -20.08 15.53
CA GLY A 363 32.81 -20.01 16.99
C GLY A 363 31.69 -19.07 17.48
N SER A 364 31.46 -18.98 18.79
CA SER A 364 30.37 -18.17 19.36
C SER A 364 30.36 -16.67 18.97
N SER A 365 31.41 -16.17 18.32
CA SER A 365 31.54 -14.82 17.76
C SER A 365 31.58 -14.74 16.22
N GLY A 366 31.73 -15.87 15.53
CA GLY A 366 31.84 -15.94 14.07
C GLY A 366 30.49 -15.69 13.41
N LEU A 367 30.45 -14.83 12.39
CA LEU A 367 29.22 -14.47 11.70
C LEU A 367 29.43 -14.25 10.21
N ALA A 368 28.43 -14.63 9.43
CA ALA A 368 28.21 -14.08 8.10
C ALA A 368 27.40 -12.80 8.24
N GLN A 369 27.60 -11.86 7.33
CA GLN A 369 26.89 -10.58 7.30
C GLN A 369 26.43 -10.29 5.89
N LEU A 370 25.16 -9.89 5.77
CA LEU A 370 24.60 -9.35 4.55
C LEU A 370 24.37 -7.85 4.75
N SER A 371 24.60 -7.08 3.69
CA SER A 371 24.23 -5.67 3.66
C SER A 371 23.79 -5.26 2.28
N ASN A 372 23.06 -4.15 2.16
CA ASN A 372 22.91 -3.48 0.87
C ASN A 372 24.18 -2.74 0.47
N LEU A 373 24.20 -2.28 -0.78
CA LEU A 373 25.37 -1.64 -1.38
C LEU A 373 25.82 -0.36 -0.65
N ASP A 374 24.89 0.38 -0.03
CA ASP A 374 25.19 1.59 0.75
C ASP A 374 25.51 1.32 2.24
N GLY A 375 25.39 0.06 2.68
CA GLY A 375 25.66 -0.36 4.06
C GLY A 375 24.66 0.13 5.12
N THR A 376 23.55 0.77 4.72
CA THR A 376 22.54 1.30 5.65
C THR A 376 21.70 0.20 6.30
N ARG A 377 21.64 -0.97 5.68
CA ARG A 377 20.97 -2.16 6.23
C ARG A 377 21.95 -3.29 6.35
N ILE A 378 22.02 -3.86 7.55
CA ILE A 378 22.91 -4.95 7.88
C ILE A 378 22.09 -6.06 8.54
N LEU A 379 22.24 -7.28 8.03
CA LEU A 379 21.67 -8.49 8.58
C LEU A 379 22.79 -9.45 8.96
N LYS A 380 22.91 -9.75 10.25
CA LYS A 380 23.81 -10.80 10.74
C LYS A 380 23.19 -12.17 10.49
N VAL A 381 23.97 -13.05 9.91
CA VAL A 381 23.63 -14.44 9.63
C VAL A 381 24.46 -15.31 10.56
N THR A 382 23.82 -15.82 11.60
CA THR A 382 24.41 -16.79 12.50
C THR A 382 24.15 -18.22 12.00
N PRO A 383 24.99 -19.18 12.39
CA PRO A 383 24.79 -20.62 12.19
C PRO A 383 23.37 -21.13 12.50
#